data_AF-A0A842WGV8-F1
#
_entry.id   AF-A0A842WGV8-F1
#
_cell.length_a   1.000
_cell.length_b   1.000
_cell.length_c   1.000
_cell.angle_alpha   90.00
_cell.angle_beta   90.00
_cell.angle_gamma   90.00
#
_symmetry.space_group_name_H-M   'P 1'
#
loop_
_entity.id
_entity.type
_entity.pdbx_description
1 polymer ?
#
loop_
_entity_poly.entity_id
_entity_poly.type
_entity_poly.pdbx_seq_one_letter_code
_entity_poly.pdbx_strand_id
1 'polypeptide(L)'
;MEEIIKIKATRTKPLKELTPLLGSLGFTKVNYTKEKLIVEKVESEDLSGKPYLFYRIELAPRSILIRYLLPSPERRLSRSLEMGLLSLNLFRIISKHYDVSVSSVYPFYYALLTSLSESLEKEKLQTISELNTLKSRHVSLEKKYKDLVRSSEQNARILVETERKNEELENKIKKMEGMDDEVLQERLFEWIKTHDGEINIYDFGKINSLPIGRVEEGLNMLIKNGYIKRRS
;
A
#
# COMPACT_ATOMS: atom_id res chain seq x y z
N MET A 1 -34.87 -1.20 -7.44
CA MET A 1 -35.92 -2.22 -7.16
C MET A 1 -36.79 -1.67 -6.04
N GLU A 2 -38.10 -1.85 -6.07
CA GLU A 2 -39.00 -1.40 -4.98
C GLU A 2 -39.28 -2.56 -4.03
N GLU A 3 -39.17 -2.32 -2.72
CA GLU A 3 -39.55 -3.27 -1.68
C GLU A 3 -40.72 -2.73 -0.85
N ILE A 4 -41.52 -3.65 -0.30
CA ILE A 4 -42.74 -3.31 0.44
C ILE A 4 -42.78 -4.08 1.76
N ILE A 5 -42.89 -3.33 2.85
CA ILE A 5 -43.22 -3.85 4.18
C ILE A 5 -44.72 -3.66 4.40
N LYS A 6 -45.45 -4.76 4.55
CA LYS A 6 -46.89 -4.75 4.79
C LYS A 6 -47.17 -5.16 6.22
N ILE A 7 -47.68 -4.22 7.01
CA ILE A 7 -48.05 -4.41 8.41
C ILE A 7 -49.57 -4.42 8.51
N LYS A 8 -50.11 -5.42 9.20
CA LYS A 8 -51.54 -5.48 9.55
C LYS A 8 -51.77 -4.56 10.74
N ALA A 9 -52.68 -3.59 10.59
CA ALA A 9 -53.00 -2.67 11.66
C ALA A 9 -54.42 -2.16 11.52
N THR A 10 -55.14 -1.96 12.62
CA THR A 10 -56.52 -1.46 12.60
C THR A 10 -56.55 -0.01 13.07
N ARG A 11 -57.11 0.88 12.25
CA ARG A 11 -57.27 2.29 12.62
C ARG A 11 -58.32 2.44 13.72
N THR A 12 -57.94 2.99 14.87
CA THR A 12 -58.81 3.24 16.02
C THR A 12 -59.28 4.69 16.12
N LYS A 13 -58.56 5.65 15.52
CA LYS A 13 -58.88 7.08 15.56
C LYS A 13 -58.75 7.78 14.19
N PRO A 14 -59.36 8.97 14.00
CA PRO A 14 -59.24 9.75 12.77
C PRO A 14 -57.79 10.17 12.46
N LEU A 15 -57.43 10.21 11.18
CA LEU A 15 -56.07 10.52 10.73
C LEU A 15 -55.70 12.01 10.77
N LYS A 16 -56.67 12.91 10.96
CA LYS A 16 -56.47 14.37 10.89
C LYS A 16 -55.46 14.88 11.93
N GLU A 17 -55.41 14.23 13.09
CA GLU A 17 -54.48 14.54 14.18
C GLU A 17 -53.05 14.03 13.90
N LEU A 18 -52.88 13.06 13.00
CA LEU A 18 -51.56 12.54 12.63
C LEU A 18 -50.83 13.40 11.61
N THR A 19 -51.56 14.19 10.80
CA THR A 19 -50.97 15.05 9.77
C THR A 19 -49.91 16.02 10.31
N PRO A 20 -50.16 16.82 11.39
CA PRO A 20 -49.12 17.70 11.94
C PRO A 20 -47.97 16.93 12.59
N LEU A 21 -48.26 15.78 13.24
CA LEU A 21 -47.23 14.96 13.88
C LEU A 21 -46.26 14.37 12.86
N LEU A 22 -46.79 13.84 11.76
CA LEU A 22 -45.97 13.33 10.65
C LEU A 22 -45.27 14.47 9.91
N GLY A 23 -45.91 15.64 9.75
CA GLY A 23 -45.28 16.82 9.13
C GLY A 23 -43.94 17.21 9.78
N SER A 24 -43.81 17.00 11.10
CA SER A 24 -42.57 17.27 11.83
C SER A 24 -41.38 16.33 11.49
N LEU A 25 -41.63 15.21 10.80
CA LEU A 25 -40.61 14.22 10.44
C LEU A 25 -39.86 14.55 9.14
N GLY A 26 -40.08 15.74 8.54
CA GLY A 26 -39.37 16.19 7.35
C GLY A 26 -39.75 15.42 6.08
N PHE A 27 -41.02 15.05 5.93
CA PHE A 27 -41.54 14.50 4.67
C PHE A 27 -41.63 15.57 3.59
N THR A 28 -41.26 15.19 2.37
CA THR A 28 -41.33 16.06 1.19
C THR A 28 -42.76 16.28 0.74
N LYS A 29 -43.61 15.24 0.84
CA LYS A 29 -45.02 15.29 0.42
C LYS A 29 -45.90 14.58 1.44
N VAL A 30 -47.00 15.23 1.79
CA VAL A 30 -48.06 14.67 2.63
C VAL A 30 -49.36 14.80 1.86
N ASN A 31 -49.98 13.67 1.52
CA ASN A 31 -51.24 13.63 0.81
C ASN A 31 -52.30 12.93 1.68
N TYR A 32 -53.40 13.63 1.91
CA TYR A 32 -54.49 13.15 2.74
C TYR A 32 -55.74 12.92 1.91
N THR A 33 -56.16 11.66 1.82
CA THR A 33 -57.43 11.26 1.25
C THR A 33 -58.36 10.83 2.38
N LYS A 34 -59.68 10.97 2.24
CA LYS A 34 -60.67 10.64 3.29
C LYS A 34 -60.41 9.30 4.00
N GLU A 35 -59.87 8.32 3.29
CA GLU A 35 -59.60 6.98 3.84
C GLU A 35 -58.14 6.71 4.22
N LYS A 36 -57.17 7.45 3.64
CA LYS A 36 -55.75 7.11 3.72
C LYS A 36 -54.87 8.34 3.88
N LEU A 37 -53.79 8.20 4.65
CA LEU A 37 -52.74 9.21 4.75
C LEU A 37 -51.47 8.65 4.11
N ILE A 38 -50.99 9.34 3.08
CA ILE A 38 -49.78 8.97 2.35
C ILE A 38 -48.73 10.03 2.66
N VAL A 39 -47.59 9.60 3.17
CA VAL A 39 -46.42 10.47 3.38
C VAL A 39 -45.26 9.93 2.58
N GLU A 40 -44.57 10.81 1.86
CA GLU A 40 -43.45 10.49 1.00
C GLU A 40 -42.28 11.38 1.34
N LYS A 41 -41.10 10.78 1.46
CA LYS A 41 -39.84 11.49 1.60
C LYS A 41 -38.95 11.14 0.43
N VAL A 42 -38.59 12.16 -0.32
CA VAL A 42 -37.56 12.10 -1.36
C VAL A 42 -36.26 12.53 -0.72
N GLU A 43 -35.29 11.63 -0.68
CA GLU A 43 -33.98 11.85 -0.05
C GLU A 43 -32.94 12.24 -1.10
N SER A 44 -33.12 11.82 -2.36
CA SER A 44 -32.26 12.22 -3.48
C SER A 44 -33.03 12.14 -4.80
N GLU A 45 -32.71 13.05 -5.71
CA GLU A 45 -33.23 13.12 -7.08
C GLU A 45 -32.07 12.91 -8.07
N ASP A 46 -32.37 12.30 -9.21
CA ASP A 46 -31.42 12.20 -10.31
C ASP A 46 -31.26 13.55 -11.03
N LEU A 47 -30.32 13.63 -11.98
CA LEU A 47 -30.08 14.84 -12.78
C LEU A 47 -31.30 15.27 -13.63
N SER A 48 -32.30 14.40 -13.77
CA SER A 48 -33.56 14.66 -14.48
C SER A 48 -34.72 15.02 -13.52
N GLY A 49 -34.44 15.22 -12.22
CA GLY A 49 -35.43 15.55 -11.20
C GLY A 49 -36.34 14.38 -10.81
N LYS A 50 -36.00 13.13 -11.17
CA LYS A 50 -36.76 11.95 -10.74
C LYS A 50 -36.23 11.46 -9.38
N PRO A 51 -37.12 11.11 -8.44
CA PRO A 51 -36.70 10.56 -7.16
C PRO A 51 -35.85 9.29 -7.33
N TYR A 52 -34.57 9.38 -7.00
CA TYR A 52 -33.62 8.27 -7.06
C TYR A 52 -33.55 7.50 -5.73
N LEU A 53 -33.89 8.16 -4.62
CA LEU A 53 -33.94 7.52 -3.31
C LEU A 53 -35.09 8.11 -2.53
N PHE A 54 -36.10 7.28 -2.27
CA PHE A 54 -37.31 7.71 -1.57
C PHE A 54 -37.92 6.57 -0.78
N TYR A 55 -38.79 6.92 0.15
CA TYR A 55 -39.72 5.99 0.76
C TYR A 55 -41.10 6.64 0.92
N ARG A 56 -42.12 5.80 0.89
CA ARG A 56 -43.53 6.16 0.97
C ARG A 56 -44.21 5.31 2.04
N ILE A 57 -44.91 5.96 2.96
CA ILE A 57 -45.71 5.30 3.99
C ILE A 57 -47.18 5.58 3.66
N GLU A 58 -47.96 4.52 3.54
CA GLU A 58 -49.40 4.57 3.34
C GLU A 58 -50.11 4.02 4.58
N LEU A 59 -50.79 4.90 5.30
CA LEU A 59 -51.62 4.56 6.45
C LEU A 59 -53.07 4.37 5.96
N ALA A 60 -53.46 3.10 5.76
CA ALA A 60 -54.80 2.70 5.35
C ALA A 60 -55.62 2.21 6.56
N PRO A 61 -56.95 2.02 6.46
CA PRO A 61 -57.78 1.64 7.61
C PRO A 61 -57.43 0.30 8.28
N ARG A 62 -56.90 -0.66 7.48
CA ARG A 62 -56.59 -2.04 7.92
C ARG A 62 -55.14 -2.47 7.69
N SER A 63 -54.29 -1.54 7.25
CA SER A 63 -52.88 -1.84 6.99
C SER A 63 -52.03 -0.58 6.97
N ILE A 64 -50.76 -0.78 7.27
CA ILE A 64 -49.70 0.20 7.05
C ILE A 64 -48.76 -0.39 6.01
N LEU A 65 -48.51 0.34 4.93
CA LEU A 65 -47.56 -0.05 3.90
C LEU A 65 -46.39 0.91 3.92
N ILE A 66 -45.18 0.36 3.97
CA ILE A 66 -43.94 1.13 3.82
C ILE A 66 -43.29 0.63 2.55
N ARG A 67 -43.22 1.49 1.54
CA ARG A 67 -42.57 1.22 0.27
C ARG A 67 -41.28 2.01 0.20
N TYR A 68 -40.21 1.39 -0.24
CA TYR A 68 -38.93 2.07 -0.38
C TYR A 68 -38.17 1.59 -1.60
N LEU A 69 -37.40 2.50 -2.18
CA LEU A 69 -36.52 2.16 -3.28
C LEU A 69 -35.19 1.61 -2.75
N LEU A 70 -34.75 0.51 -3.34
CA LEU A 70 -33.44 -0.06 -3.18
C LEU A 70 -32.51 0.42 -4.32
N PRO A 71 -31.49 1.25 -4.03
CA PRO A 71 -30.59 1.81 -5.04
C PRO A 71 -29.61 0.76 -5.61
N SER A 72 -29.11 -0.16 -4.78
CA SER A 72 -28.27 -1.29 -5.21
C SER A 72 -28.51 -2.52 -4.33
N PRO A 73 -28.36 -3.75 -4.87
CA PRO A 73 -28.51 -4.99 -4.09
C PRO A 73 -27.57 -5.09 -2.88
N GLU A 74 -26.36 -4.57 -3.00
CA GLU A 74 -25.34 -4.57 -1.93
C GLU A 74 -25.77 -3.76 -0.71
N ARG A 75 -26.57 -2.70 -0.92
CA ARG A 75 -27.07 -1.82 0.14
C ARG A 75 -28.38 -2.30 0.76
N ARG A 76 -28.86 -3.49 0.40
CA ARG A 76 -30.16 -4.02 0.85
C ARG A 76 -30.29 -4.09 2.36
N LEU A 77 -29.33 -4.70 3.04
CA LEU A 77 -29.38 -4.85 4.50
C LEU A 77 -29.37 -3.48 5.21
N SER A 78 -28.47 -2.59 4.80
CA SER A 78 -28.40 -1.22 5.34
C SER A 78 -29.70 -0.47 5.12
N ARG A 79 -30.29 -0.54 3.93
CA ARG A 79 -31.56 0.13 3.63
C ARG A 79 -32.73 -0.49 4.40
N SER A 80 -32.80 -1.80 4.53
CA SER A 80 -33.82 -2.48 5.33
C SER A 80 -33.70 -2.15 6.82
N LEU A 81 -32.48 -1.94 7.34
CA LEU A 81 -32.25 -1.48 8.72
C LEU A 81 -32.77 -0.05 8.93
N GLU A 82 -32.46 0.87 8.02
CA GLU A 82 -32.98 2.24 8.06
C GLU A 82 -34.52 2.23 8.07
N MET A 83 -35.14 1.45 7.18
CA MET A 83 -36.59 1.33 7.10
C MET A 83 -37.18 0.66 8.34
N GLY A 84 -36.49 -0.31 8.93
CA GLY A 84 -36.88 -0.95 10.19
C GLY A 84 -36.83 0.00 11.38
N LEU A 85 -35.81 0.85 11.48
CA LEU A 85 -35.74 1.90 12.51
C LEU A 85 -36.84 2.95 12.30
N LEU A 86 -37.06 3.33 11.05
CA LEU A 86 -38.13 4.24 10.68
C LEU A 86 -39.50 3.69 11.04
N SER A 87 -39.77 2.40 10.81
CA SER A 87 -41.05 1.79 11.16
C SER A 87 -41.25 1.71 12.68
N LEU A 88 -40.21 1.48 13.48
CA LEU A 88 -40.32 1.58 14.95
C LEU A 88 -40.71 2.99 15.39
N ASN A 89 -40.05 4.01 14.83
CA ASN A 89 -40.38 5.41 15.11
C ASN A 89 -41.80 5.77 14.67
N LEU A 90 -42.24 5.26 13.52
CA LEU A 90 -43.61 5.40 13.04
C LEU A 90 -44.60 4.77 14.02
N PHE A 91 -44.37 3.53 14.46
CA PHE A 91 -45.24 2.83 15.42
C PHE A 91 -45.40 3.59 16.72
N ARG A 92 -44.31 4.21 17.21
CA ARG A 92 -44.37 5.09 18.39
C ARG A 92 -45.35 6.25 18.18
N ILE A 93 -45.30 6.92 17.02
CA ILE A 93 -46.13 8.09 16.70
C ILE A 93 -47.59 7.70 16.48
N ILE A 94 -47.84 6.60 15.77
CA ILE A 94 -49.20 6.18 15.42
C ILE A 94 -49.87 5.31 16.48
N SER A 95 -49.16 4.92 17.54
CA SER A 95 -49.63 4.03 18.62
C SER A 95 -51.01 4.41 19.19
N LYS A 96 -51.33 5.70 19.25
CA LYS A 96 -52.64 6.20 19.73
C LYS A 96 -53.78 6.08 18.71
N HIS A 97 -53.47 5.86 17.44
CA HIS A 97 -54.39 5.89 16.30
C HIS A 97 -54.53 4.55 15.57
N TYR A 98 -53.58 3.64 15.78
CA TYR A 98 -53.51 2.35 15.15
C TYR A 98 -53.19 1.27 16.18
N ASP A 99 -53.98 0.21 16.15
CA ASP A 99 -53.64 -1.05 16.80
C ASP A 99 -52.83 -1.91 15.82
N VAL A 100 -51.54 -2.05 16.09
CA VAL A 100 -50.59 -2.72 15.18
C VAL A 100 -50.45 -4.19 15.57
N SER A 101 -50.70 -5.08 14.62
CA SER A 101 -50.62 -6.52 14.86
C SER A 101 -49.16 -6.99 14.94
N VAL A 102 -48.72 -7.37 16.14
CA VAL A 102 -47.37 -7.88 16.41
C VAL A 102 -47.00 -9.05 15.48
N SER A 103 -47.95 -9.92 15.15
CA SER A 103 -47.73 -11.07 14.26
C SER A 103 -47.35 -10.67 12.83
N SER A 104 -47.69 -9.46 12.39
CA SER A 104 -47.27 -8.94 11.08
C SER A 104 -45.94 -8.20 11.11
N VAL A 105 -45.54 -7.71 12.29
CA VAL A 105 -44.31 -6.96 12.50
C VAL A 105 -43.13 -7.90 12.77
N TYR A 106 -43.35 -8.92 13.60
CA TYR A 106 -42.33 -9.85 14.05
C TYR A 106 -41.54 -10.52 12.91
N PRO A 107 -42.16 -11.07 11.85
CA PRO A 107 -41.41 -11.74 10.77
C PRO A 107 -40.43 -10.82 10.06
N PHE A 108 -40.79 -9.54 9.88
CA PHE A 108 -39.92 -8.55 9.24
C PHE A 108 -38.67 -8.28 10.09
N TYR A 109 -38.84 -7.99 11.38
CA TYR A 109 -37.69 -7.73 12.26
C TYR A 109 -36.87 -8.99 12.52
N TYR A 110 -37.49 -10.15 12.63
CA TYR A 110 -36.78 -11.43 12.74
C TYR A 110 -35.88 -11.65 11.52
N ALA A 111 -36.42 -11.52 10.31
CA ALA A 111 -35.63 -11.65 9.09
C ALA A 111 -34.48 -10.62 9.03
N LEU A 112 -34.76 -9.36 9.41
CA LEU A 112 -33.76 -8.29 9.45
C LEU A 112 -32.62 -8.58 10.43
N LEU A 113 -32.94 -9.05 11.64
CA LEU A 113 -31.95 -9.40 12.66
C LEU A 113 -31.15 -10.65 12.28
N THR A 114 -31.79 -11.64 11.67
CA THR A 114 -31.09 -12.82 11.15
C THR A 114 -30.10 -12.43 10.06
N SER A 115 -30.52 -11.65 9.06
CA SER A 115 -29.61 -11.17 8.01
C SER A 115 -28.48 -10.30 8.55
N LEU A 116 -28.73 -9.49 9.59
CA LEU A 116 -27.69 -8.73 10.27
C LEU A 116 -26.67 -9.65 10.96
N SER A 117 -27.16 -10.66 11.69
CA SER A 117 -26.28 -11.64 12.35
C SER A 117 -25.42 -12.41 11.34
N GLU A 118 -26.00 -12.83 10.21
CA GLU A 118 -25.27 -13.52 9.14
C GLU A 118 -24.18 -12.61 8.52
N SER A 119 -24.50 -11.34 8.28
CA SER A 119 -23.54 -10.36 7.75
C SER A 119 -22.39 -10.11 8.72
N LEU A 120 -22.68 -9.98 10.01
CA LEU A 120 -21.66 -9.79 11.04
C LEU A 120 -20.74 -11.02 11.16
N GLU A 121 -21.29 -12.23 11.09
CA GLU A 121 -20.48 -13.44 11.16
C GLU A 121 -19.58 -13.58 9.91
N LYS A 122 -20.08 -13.19 8.74
CA LYS A 122 -19.29 -13.14 7.50
C LYS A 122 -18.14 -12.12 7.61
N GLU A 123 -18.42 -10.89 8.05
CA GLU A 123 -17.41 -9.84 8.23
C GLU A 123 -16.34 -10.25 9.25
N LYS A 124 -16.75 -10.88 10.35
CA LYS A 124 -15.85 -11.45 11.36
C LYS A 124 -14.92 -12.49 10.75
N LEU A 125 -15.44 -13.46 9.99
CA LEU A 125 -14.62 -14.48 9.31
C LEU A 125 -13.65 -13.87 8.31
N GLN A 126 -14.11 -12.89 7.52
CA GLN A 126 -13.26 -12.17 6.57
C GLN A 126 -12.13 -11.43 7.29
N THR A 127 -12.45 -10.70 8.36
CA THR A 127 -11.46 -9.97 9.16
C THR A 127 -10.42 -10.91 9.76
N ILE A 128 -10.83 -12.08 10.26
CA ILE A 128 -9.91 -13.11 10.78
C ILE A 128 -8.98 -13.62 9.67
N SER A 129 -9.50 -13.86 8.48
CA SER A 129 -8.72 -14.31 7.32
C SER A 129 -7.68 -13.26 6.89
N GLU A 130 -8.09 -12.00 6.80
CA GLU A 130 -7.21 -10.87 6.47
C GLU A 130 -6.11 -10.70 7.53
N LEU A 131 -6.47 -10.82 8.81
CA LEU A 131 -5.53 -10.76 9.93
C LEU A 131 -4.51 -11.90 9.89
N ASN A 132 -4.93 -13.13 9.58
CA ASN A 132 -4.01 -14.27 9.42
C ASN A 132 -3.07 -14.07 8.22
N THR A 133 -3.59 -13.56 7.11
CA THR A 133 -2.80 -13.22 5.93
C THR A 133 -1.75 -12.15 6.25
N LEU A 134 -2.13 -11.12 7.00
CA LEU A 134 -1.25 -10.04 7.40
C LEU A 134 -0.15 -10.53 8.37
N LYS A 135 -0.51 -11.39 9.34
CA LYS A 135 0.47 -12.04 10.23
C LYS A 135 1.49 -12.88 9.45
N SER A 136 1.04 -13.70 8.51
CA SER A 136 1.92 -14.49 7.64
C SER A 136 2.89 -13.60 6.85
N ARG A 137 2.36 -12.52 6.24
CA ARG A 137 3.18 -11.54 5.52
C ARG A 137 4.21 -10.89 6.44
N HIS A 138 3.82 -10.48 7.64
CA HIS A 138 4.74 -9.90 8.62
C HIS A 138 5.89 -10.85 8.96
N VAL A 139 5.60 -12.11 9.30
CA VAL A 139 6.63 -13.12 9.60
C VAL A 139 7.56 -13.32 8.40
N SER A 140 7.02 -13.36 7.17
CA SER A 140 7.83 -13.52 5.96
C SER A 140 8.75 -12.32 5.70
N LEU A 141 8.27 -11.09 5.96
CA LEU A 141 9.04 -9.86 5.81
C LEU A 141 10.11 -9.74 6.87
N GLU A 142 9.79 -10.10 8.11
CA GLU A 142 10.76 -10.12 9.21
C GLU A 142 11.91 -11.10 8.92
N LYS A 143 11.60 -12.27 8.34
CA LYS A 143 12.62 -13.24 7.90
C LYS A 143 13.50 -12.63 6.80
N LYS A 144 12.90 -12.07 5.75
CA LYS A 144 13.64 -11.40 4.66
C LYS A 144 14.52 -10.27 5.17
N TYR A 145 14.03 -9.49 6.14
CA TYR A 145 14.79 -8.43 6.77
C TYR A 145 16.02 -8.98 7.51
N LYS A 146 15.85 -10.03 8.33
CA LYS A 146 16.96 -10.69 9.03
C LYS A 146 18.00 -11.25 8.06
N ASP A 147 17.54 -11.88 6.97
CA ASP A 147 18.43 -12.42 5.93
C ASP A 147 19.20 -11.30 5.22
N LEU A 148 18.54 -10.16 4.94
CA LEU A 148 19.16 -9.00 4.33
C LEU A 148 20.22 -8.36 5.25
N VAL A 149 19.93 -8.22 6.55
CA VAL A 149 20.89 -7.72 7.53
C VAL A 149 22.14 -8.61 7.58
N ARG A 150 21.96 -9.94 7.64
CA ARG A 150 23.08 -10.89 7.60
C ARG A 150 23.91 -10.78 6.33
N SER A 151 23.25 -10.68 5.17
CA SER A 151 23.95 -10.50 3.89
C SER A 151 24.71 -9.18 3.83
N SER A 152 24.15 -8.09 4.38
CA SER A 152 24.81 -6.80 4.47
C SER A 152 26.06 -6.86 5.35
N GLU A 153 25.98 -7.51 6.52
CA GLU A 153 27.13 -7.71 7.41
C GLU A 153 28.23 -8.54 6.73
N GLN A 154 27.85 -9.60 6.01
CA GLN A 154 28.80 -10.43 5.26
C GLN A 154 29.47 -9.63 4.14
N ASN A 155 28.71 -8.85 3.38
CA ASN A 155 29.25 -8.01 2.31
C ASN A 155 30.20 -6.94 2.86
N ALA A 156 29.88 -6.33 4.01
CA ALA A 156 30.76 -5.38 4.66
C ALA A 156 32.10 -6.01 5.08
N ARG A 157 32.08 -7.26 5.58
CA ARG A 157 33.32 -8.00 5.90
C ARG A 157 34.15 -8.29 4.65
N ILE A 158 33.51 -8.76 3.58
CA ILE A 158 34.18 -9.04 2.30
C ILE A 158 34.80 -7.76 1.73
N LEU A 159 34.10 -6.63 1.82
CA LEU A 159 34.62 -5.34 1.37
C LEU A 159 35.92 -4.97 2.09
N VAL A 160 35.92 -5.02 3.42
CA VAL A 160 37.12 -4.74 4.23
C VAL A 160 38.27 -5.69 3.91
N GLU A 161 37.98 -6.98 3.71
CA GLU A 161 39.02 -7.95 3.33
C GLU A 161 39.59 -7.68 1.93
N THR A 162 38.75 -7.29 0.97
CA THR A 162 39.17 -6.94 -0.38
C THR A 162 39.97 -5.64 -0.40
N GLU A 163 39.55 -4.62 0.35
CA GLU A 163 40.31 -3.37 0.52
C GLU A 163 41.70 -3.65 1.09
N ARG A 164 41.79 -4.48 2.13
CA ARG A 164 43.09 -4.89 2.70
C ARG A 164 43.96 -5.62 1.67
N LYS A 165 43.39 -6.54 0.89
CA LYS A 165 44.12 -7.24 -0.18
C LYS A 165 44.58 -6.29 -1.29
N ASN A 166 43.75 -5.31 -1.65
CA ASN A 166 44.12 -4.29 -2.62
C ASN A 166 45.29 -3.46 -2.11
N GLU A 167 45.26 -3.00 -0.86
CA GLU A 167 46.39 -2.29 -0.24
C GLU A 167 47.66 -3.15 -0.21
N GLU A 168 47.55 -4.44 0.14
CA GLU A 168 48.67 -5.37 0.12
C GLU A 168 49.26 -5.54 -1.29
N LEU A 169 48.41 -5.64 -2.32
CA LEU A 169 48.81 -5.76 -3.72
C LEU A 169 49.40 -4.45 -4.25
N GLU A 170 48.80 -3.31 -3.96
CA GLU A 170 49.34 -1.99 -4.31
C GLU A 170 50.71 -1.77 -3.68
N ASN A 171 50.90 -2.16 -2.42
CA ASN A 171 52.20 -2.08 -1.76
C ASN A 171 53.23 -3.03 -2.38
N LYS A 172 52.82 -4.22 -2.84
CA LYS A 172 53.70 -5.13 -3.59
C LYS A 172 54.05 -4.55 -4.95
N ILE A 173 53.07 -4.00 -5.67
CA ILE A 173 53.24 -3.32 -6.94
C ILE A 173 54.21 -2.17 -6.77
N LYS A 174 54.01 -1.24 -5.83
CA LYS A 174 54.95 -0.15 -5.52
C LYS A 174 56.37 -0.62 -5.18
N LYS A 175 56.53 -1.80 -4.58
CA LYS A 175 57.84 -2.41 -4.31
C LYS A 175 58.49 -3.01 -5.56
N MET A 176 57.69 -3.48 -6.52
CA MET A 176 58.15 -4.07 -7.79
C MET A 176 58.35 -2.99 -8.87
N GLU A 177 57.48 -1.98 -8.89
CA GLU A 177 57.56 -0.73 -9.64
C GLU A 177 58.59 0.22 -9.02
N GLY A 178 59.83 -0.25 -8.86
CA GLY A 178 60.96 0.68 -8.96
C GLY A 178 60.87 1.49 -10.27
N MET A 179 61.65 2.57 -10.38
CA MET A 179 61.67 3.52 -11.51
C MET A 179 61.21 2.91 -12.83
N ASP A 180 60.14 3.48 -13.41
CA ASP A 180 59.53 3.04 -14.67
C ASP A 180 60.57 2.83 -15.77
N ASP A 181 60.39 1.81 -16.60
CA ASP A 181 61.41 1.34 -17.55
C ASP A 181 61.78 2.42 -18.58
N GLU A 182 60.83 3.27 -18.96
CA GLU A 182 61.09 4.41 -19.84
C GLU A 182 61.95 5.48 -19.16
N VAL A 183 61.65 5.81 -17.90
CA VAL A 183 62.40 6.77 -17.09
C VAL A 183 63.80 6.24 -16.75
N LEU A 184 63.91 4.93 -16.53
CA LEU A 184 65.18 4.24 -16.31
C LEU A 184 66.05 4.32 -17.57
N GLN A 185 65.49 4.06 -18.74
CA GLN A 185 66.21 4.15 -20.02
C GLN A 185 66.68 5.58 -20.32
N GLU A 186 65.84 6.58 -20.09
CA GLU A 186 66.19 7.99 -20.29
C GLU A 186 67.33 8.42 -19.35
N ARG A 187 67.23 8.11 -18.05
CA ARG A 187 68.30 8.44 -17.08
C ARG A 187 69.59 7.68 -17.33
N LEU A 188 69.52 6.41 -17.75
CA LEU A 188 70.69 5.65 -18.15
C LEU A 188 71.37 6.28 -19.36
N PHE A 189 70.59 6.72 -20.35
CA PHE A 189 71.12 7.37 -21.54
C PHE A 189 71.77 8.72 -21.22
N GLU A 190 71.14 9.55 -20.38
CA GLU A 190 71.71 10.81 -19.91
C GLU A 190 72.99 10.58 -19.10
N TRP A 191 73.01 9.56 -18.23
CA TRP A 191 74.18 9.23 -17.44
C TRP A 191 75.37 8.83 -18.31
N ILE A 192 75.15 7.93 -19.27
CA ILE A 192 76.17 7.47 -20.24
C ILE A 192 76.68 8.66 -21.06
N LYS A 193 75.79 9.57 -21.48
CA LYS A 193 76.17 10.78 -22.22
C LYS A 193 77.01 11.75 -21.40
N THR A 194 76.73 11.86 -20.10
CA THR A 194 77.42 12.79 -19.20
C THR A 194 78.77 12.26 -18.72
N HIS A 195 78.95 10.94 -18.67
CA HIS A 195 80.17 10.27 -18.20
C HIS A 195 80.99 9.65 -19.34
N ASP A 196 81.02 10.31 -20.51
CA ASP A 196 81.85 9.93 -21.68
C ASP A 196 81.72 8.46 -22.13
N GLY A 197 80.53 7.88 -21.99
CA GLY A 197 80.24 6.52 -22.44
C GLY A 197 80.57 5.43 -21.41
N GLU A 198 81.06 5.78 -20.23
CA GLU A 198 81.33 4.85 -19.14
C GLU A 198 80.19 4.84 -18.11
N ILE A 199 79.74 3.64 -17.74
CA ILE A 199 78.74 3.47 -16.69
C ILE A 199 79.21 2.45 -15.66
N ASN A 200 79.33 2.90 -14.42
CA ASN A 200 79.46 2.00 -13.27
C ASN A 200 78.07 1.68 -12.75
N ILE A 201 77.65 0.43 -12.92
CA ILE A 201 76.33 -0.09 -12.55
C ILE A 201 76.08 0.08 -11.05
N TYR A 202 77.12 -0.07 -10.22
CA TYR A 202 77.01 0.07 -8.76
C TYR A 202 76.75 1.52 -8.33
N ASP A 203 77.45 2.48 -8.93
CA ASP A 203 77.30 3.89 -8.60
C ASP A 203 75.94 4.43 -9.05
N PHE A 204 75.51 4.06 -10.26
CA PHE A 204 74.20 4.44 -10.78
C PHE A 204 73.04 3.84 -9.97
N GLY A 205 73.13 2.55 -9.62
CA GLY A 205 72.15 1.86 -8.79
C GLY A 205 72.04 2.46 -7.38
N LYS A 206 73.16 2.87 -6.79
CA LYS A 206 73.18 3.52 -5.47
C LYS A 206 72.58 4.92 -5.50
N ILE A 207 72.88 5.71 -6.53
CA ILE A 207 72.37 7.09 -6.67
C ILE A 207 70.86 7.11 -6.93
N ASN A 208 70.36 6.18 -7.75
CA ASN A 208 68.94 6.12 -8.10
C ASN A 208 68.12 5.17 -7.21
N SER A 209 68.74 4.57 -6.18
CA SER A 209 68.10 3.58 -5.29
C SER A 209 67.47 2.40 -6.04
N LEU A 210 68.15 1.92 -7.09
CA LEU A 210 67.68 0.82 -7.94
C LEU A 210 68.47 -0.46 -7.67
N PRO A 211 67.81 -1.64 -7.68
CA PRO A 211 68.51 -2.91 -7.65
C PRO A 211 69.44 -3.05 -8.86
N ILE A 212 70.66 -3.56 -8.64
CA ILE A 212 71.69 -3.75 -9.68
C ILE A 212 71.15 -4.53 -10.89
N GLY A 213 70.37 -5.59 -10.64
CA GLY A 213 69.76 -6.38 -11.72
C GLY A 213 68.80 -5.59 -12.61
N ARG A 214 68.10 -4.58 -12.05
CA ARG A 214 67.20 -3.71 -12.83
C ARG A 214 67.97 -2.75 -13.73
N VAL A 215 69.12 -2.26 -13.25
CA VAL A 215 70.04 -1.41 -14.03
C VAL A 215 70.64 -2.19 -15.20
N GLU A 216 71.00 -3.47 -14.99
CA GLU A 216 71.47 -4.37 -16.05
C GLU A 216 70.38 -4.69 -17.08
N GLU A 217 69.15 -4.95 -16.65
CA GLU A 217 68.00 -5.12 -17.55
C GLU A 217 67.76 -3.87 -18.40
N GLY A 218 67.78 -2.68 -17.80
CA GLY A 218 67.63 -1.41 -18.50
C GLY A 218 68.72 -1.16 -19.53
N LEU A 219 69.99 -1.47 -19.21
CA LEU A 219 71.10 -1.41 -20.15
C LEU A 219 70.94 -2.39 -21.32
N ASN A 220 70.50 -3.61 -21.04
CA ASN A 220 70.23 -4.62 -22.08
C ASN A 220 69.08 -4.18 -23.00
N MET A 221 68.06 -3.50 -22.48
CA MET A 221 67.00 -2.90 -23.31
C MET A 221 67.52 -1.77 -24.19
N LEU A 222 68.35 -0.86 -23.67
CA LEU A 222 68.97 0.21 -24.48
C LEU A 222 69.87 -0.35 -25.59
N ILE A 223 70.60 -1.44 -25.33
CA ILE A 223 71.40 -2.14 -26.35
C ILE A 223 70.49 -2.78 -27.40
N LYS A 224 69.44 -3.49 -26.96
CA LYS A 224 68.50 -4.19 -27.85
C LYS A 224 67.72 -3.23 -28.74
N ASN A 225 67.36 -2.06 -28.22
CA ASN A 225 66.66 -1.00 -28.95
C ASN A 225 67.61 -0.16 -29.82
N GLY A 226 68.92 -0.40 -29.76
CA GLY A 226 69.92 0.21 -30.64
C GLY A 226 70.40 1.61 -30.23
N TYR A 227 70.02 2.09 -29.04
CA TYR A 227 70.41 3.41 -28.54
C TYR A 227 71.88 3.48 -28.08
N ILE A 228 72.43 2.36 -27.63
CA ILE A 228 73.84 2.23 -27.22
C ILE A 228 74.45 0.95 -27.80
N LYS A 229 75.77 0.97 -28.05
CA LYS A 229 76.53 -0.21 -28.50
C LYS A 229 77.58 -0.55 -27.47
N ARG A 230 77.70 -1.83 -27.14
CA ARG A 230 78.78 -2.31 -26.27
C ARG A 230 80.09 -2.17 -27.03
N ARG A 231 81.03 -1.41 -26.47
CA ARG A 231 82.40 -1.35 -26.97
C ARG A 231 83.08 -2.66 -26.55
N SER A 232 83.32 -3.55 -27.51
CA SER A 232 84.13 -4.76 -27.34
C SER A 232 85.61 -4.40 -27.32
#